data_AF-A0A4R9IJ42-F1
#
_entry.id   AF-A0A4R9IJ42-F1
#
_cell.length_a   1.000
_cell.length_b   1.000
_cell.length_c   1.000
_cell.angle_alpha   90.00
_cell.angle_beta   90.00
_cell.angle_gamma   90.00
#
_symmetry.space_group_name_H-M   'P 1'
#
loop_
_entity.id
_entity.type
_entity.pdbx_description
1 polymer ?
#
loop_
_entity_poly.entity_id
_entity_poly.type
_entity_poly.pdbx_seq_one_letter_code
_entity_poly.pdbx_strand_id
1 'polypeptide(L)'
;MKKYGFLLFLLAIVSLWDISKDNAPKFGQKAKLEQSSECKLLCERASHCLKDDQKQLQDPKMYQFACEILCTKQFQLFGECSKAIATSCESGELCIKNQTKGLF
;
A
#
# COMPACT_ATOMS: atom_id res chain seq x y z
N MET A 1 -39.58 12.46 -24.47
CA MET A 1 -38.11 12.37 -24.31
C MET A 1 -37.60 12.62 -22.87
N LYS A 2 -38.26 13.40 -21.99
CA LYS A 2 -37.77 13.69 -20.62
C LYS A 2 -37.83 12.53 -19.61
N LYS A 3 -38.64 11.47 -19.84
CA LYS A 3 -38.84 10.38 -18.87
C LYS A 3 -37.65 9.44 -18.71
N TYR A 4 -36.74 9.39 -19.68
CA TYR A 4 -35.55 8.52 -19.63
C TYR A 4 -34.31 9.22 -19.06
N GLY A 5 -34.36 10.54 -18.81
CA GLY A 5 -33.22 11.29 -18.28
C GLY A 5 -32.80 10.81 -16.88
N PHE A 6 -33.78 10.48 -16.03
CA PHE A 6 -33.50 9.92 -14.71
C PHE A 6 -32.86 8.51 -14.80
N LEU A 7 -33.28 7.71 -15.78
CA LEU A 7 -32.71 6.37 -16.00
C LEU A 7 -31.25 6.47 -16.47
N LEU A 8 -30.95 7.36 -17.41
CA LEU A 8 -29.59 7.62 -17.88
C LEU A 8 -28.69 8.17 -16.77
N PHE A 9 -29.24 9.02 -15.90
CA PHE A 9 -28.53 9.55 -14.74
C PHE A 9 -28.18 8.45 -13.73
N LEU A 10 -29.13 7.57 -13.42
CA LEU A 10 -28.86 6.39 -12.58
C LEU A 10 -27.81 5.47 -13.20
N LEU A 11 -27.88 5.24 -14.50
CA LEU A 11 -26.92 4.41 -15.22
C LEU A 11 -25.51 5.01 -15.16
N ALA A 12 -25.38 6.33 -15.32
CA ALA A 12 -24.11 7.03 -15.17
C ALA A 12 -23.54 6.93 -13.75
N ILE A 13 -24.38 7.05 -12.71
CA ILE A 13 -23.95 6.90 -11.31
C ILE A 13 -23.43 5.48 -11.06
N VAL A 14 -24.18 4.46 -11.49
CA VAL A 14 -23.78 3.06 -11.28
C VAL A 14 -22.47 2.76 -12.01
N SER A 15 -22.30 3.22 -13.26
CA SER A 15 -21.05 3.06 -14.01
C SER A 15 -19.87 3.78 -13.36
N LEU A 16 -20.06 5.01 -12.87
CA LEU A 16 -19.03 5.76 -12.14
C LEU A 16 -18.65 5.05 -10.83
N TRP A 17 -19.62 4.43 -10.16
CA TRP A 17 -19.40 3.70 -8.92
C TRP A 17 -18.66 2.38 -9.15
N ASP A 18 -18.97 1.68 -10.24
CA ASP A 18 -18.30 0.44 -10.65
C ASP A 18 -16.82 0.70 -10.99
N ILE A 19 -16.54 1.75 -11.77
CA ILE A 19 -15.17 2.20 -12.09
C ILE A 19 -14.41 2.64 -10.82
N SER A 20 -15.08 3.32 -9.88
CA SER A 20 -14.47 3.75 -8.63
C SER A 20 -14.07 2.56 -7.75
N LYS A 21 -14.91 1.51 -7.69
CA LYS A 21 -14.63 0.30 -6.91
C LYS A 21 -13.41 -0.46 -7.41
N ASP A 22 -13.18 -0.48 -8.72
CA ASP A 22 -12.02 -1.17 -9.29
C ASP A 22 -10.69 -0.42 -9.10
N ASN A 23 -10.74 0.89 -8.85
CA ASN A 23 -9.56 1.71 -8.56
C ASN A 23 -9.20 1.80 -7.08
N ALA A 24 -9.98 1.17 -6.19
CA ALA A 24 -9.63 1.10 -4.77
C ALA A 24 -8.46 0.10 -4.56
N PRO A 25 -7.47 0.42 -3.69
CA PRO A 25 -6.38 -0.51 -3.38
C PRO A 25 -6.95 -1.79 -2.76
N LYS A 26 -6.77 -2.93 -3.43
CA LYS A 26 -7.31 -4.22 -3.00
C LYS A 26 -6.26 -4.95 -2.15
N PHE A 27 -6.60 -5.25 -0.89
CA PHE A 27 -5.77 -6.09 -0.03
C PHE A 27 -5.47 -7.44 -0.71
N GLY A 28 -4.20 -7.84 -0.73
CA GLY A 28 -3.77 -9.13 -1.28
C GLY A 28 -3.53 -9.17 -2.79
N GLN A 29 -3.64 -8.05 -3.53
CA GLN A 29 -3.15 -7.99 -4.90
C GLN A 29 -1.62 -7.95 -4.93
N LYS A 30 -1.02 -8.86 -5.72
CA LYS A 30 0.43 -8.90 -5.92
C LYS A 30 0.90 -7.62 -6.62
N ALA A 31 2.03 -7.08 -6.18
CA ALA A 31 2.73 -6.02 -6.89
C ALA A 31 2.97 -6.44 -8.35
N LYS A 32 2.71 -5.55 -9.31
CA LYS A 32 3.11 -5.77 -10.71
C LYS A 32 4.64 -5.80 -10.79
N LEU A 33 5.19 -6.36 -11.88
CA LEU A 33 6.64 -6.55 -12.04
C LEU A 33 7.46 -5.25 -11.79
N GLU A 34 6.95 -4.09 -12.21
CA GLU A 34 7.60 -2.78 -11.94
C GLU A 34 7.50 -2.31 -10.48
N GLN A 35 6.48 -2.73 -9.75
CA GLN A 35 6.30 -2.40 -8.32
C GLN A 35 7.18 -3.27 -7.40
N SER A 36 7.68 -4.40 -7.91
CA SER A 36 8.55 -5.29 -7.14
C SER A 36 9.93 -4.68 -6.85
N SER A 37 10.46 -3.86 -7.77
CA SER A 37 11.74 -3.15 -7.57
C SER A 37 11.60 -2.02 -6.56
N GLU A 38 10.51 -1.28 -6.60
CA GLU A 38 10.18 -0.25 -5.59
C GLU A 38 10.01 -0.86 -4.19
N CYS A 39 9.44 -2.06 -4.11
CA CYS A 39 9.28 -2.74 -2.83
C CYS A 39 10.61 -3.15 -2.19
N LYS A 40 11.57 -3.67 -2.98
CA LYS A 40 12.91 -3.99 -2.48
C LYS A 40 13.59 -2.76 -1.88
N LEU A 41 13.46 -1.62 -2.56
CA LEU A 41 13.94 -0.32 -2.11
C LEU A 41 13.25 0.15 -0.82
N LEU A 42 11.93 -0.03 -0.72
CA LEU A 42 11.15 0.31 0.47
C LEU A 42 11.63 -0.50 1.68
N CYS A 43 11.82 -1.81 1.49
CA CYS A 43 12.32 -2.70 2.51
C CYS A 43 13.73 -2.33 3.00
N GLU A 44 14.63 -2.06 2.06
CA GLU A 44 16.00 -1.66 2.37
C GLU A 44 16.02 -0.34 3.15
N ARG A 45 15.26 0.67 2.73
CA ARG A 45 15.15 1.94 3.47
C ARG A 45 14.48 1.78 4.83
N ALA A 46 13.45 0.95 4.94
CA ALA A 46 12.81 0.67 6.22
C ALA A 46 13.79 0.01 7.21
N SER A 47 14.70 -0.85 6.73
CA SER A 47 15.75 -1.43 7.58
C SER A 47 16.74 -0.39 8.12
N HIS A 48 16.98 0.69 7.37
CA HIS A 48 17.80 1.81 7.84
C HIS A 48 17.10 2.65 8.91
N CYS A 49 15.77 2.56 9.02
CA CYS A 49 14.98 3.22 10.05
C CYS A 49 14.94 2.46 11.38
N LEU A 50 15.45 1.22 11.41
CA LEU A 50 15.57 0.45 12.64
C LEU A 50 16.77 0.95 13.46
N LYS A 51 16.56 1.06 14.76
CA LYS A 51 17.65 1.32 15.73
C LYS A 51 18.56 0.08 15.86
N ASP A 52 19.79 0.26 16.29
CA ASP A 52 20.79 -0.82 16.30
C ASP A 52 20.44 -1.98 17.25
N ASP A 53 19.75 -1.68 18.35
CA ASP A 53 19.13 -2.68 19.23
C ASP A 53 18.07 -3.51 18.48
N GLN A 54 17.22 -2.87 17.68
CA GLN A 54 16.20 -3.55 16.88
C GLN A 54 16.79 -4.39 15.74
N LYS A 55 17.92 -3.95 15.16
CA LYS A 55 18.64 -4.72 14.13
C LYS A 55 19.27 -6.00 14.69
N GLN A 56 19.84 -5.94 15.90
CA GLN A 56 20.42 -7.12 16.55
C GLN A 56 19.38 -8.19 16.91
N LEU A 57 18.14 -7.78 17.19
CA LEU A 57 17.03 -8.66 17.51
C LEU A 57 16.35 -9.27 16.27
N GLN A 58 16.68 -8.81 15.06
CA GLN A 58 16.03 -9.25 13.84
C GLN A 58 16.76 -10.44 13.21
N ASP A 59 16.09 -11.59 13.13
CA ASP A 59 16.58 -12.71 12.32
C ASP A 59 16.56 -12.29 10.83
N PRO A 60 17.70 -12.38 10.11
CA PRO A 60 17.78 -12.01 8.69
C PRO A 60 16.75 -12.71 7.80
N LYS A 61 16.39 -13.96 8.11
CA LYS A 61 15.38 -14.72 7.38
C LYS A 61 13.97 -14.21 7.64
N MET A 62 13.68 -13.80 8.89
CA MET A 62 12.39 -13.21 9.25
C MET A 62 12.20 -11.84 8.60
N TYR A 63 13.27 -11.05 8.52
CA TYR A 63 13.27 -9.78 7.80
C TYR A 63 12.99 -10.00 6.29
N GLN A 64 13.68 -10.94 5.65
CA GLN A 64 13.46 -11.25 4.24
C GLN A 64 12.02 -11.72 3.98
N PHE A 65 11.46 -12.56 4.86
CA PHE A 65 10.09 -13.04 4.77
C PHE A 65 9.05 -11.91 4.97
N ALA A 66 9.27 -11.03 5.95
CA ALA A 66 8.43 -9.85 6.16
C ALA A 66 8.44 -8.93 4.92
N CYS A 67 9.60 -8.76 4.30
CA CYS A 67 9.74 -8.02 3.06
C CYS A 67 9.01 -8.68 1.89
N GLU A 68 9.11 -9.99 1.72
CA GLU A 68 8.35 -10.71 0.69
C GLU A 68 6.83 -10.61 0.91
N ILE A 69 6.35 -10.71 2.14
CA ILE A 69 4.93 -10.51 2.47
C ILE A 69 4.51 -9.08 2.12
N LEU A 70 5.31 -8.09 2.51
CA LEU A 70 5.05 -6.69 2.20
C LEU A 70 4.95 -6.49 0.69
N CYS A 71 5.89 -7.03 -0.09
CA CYS A 71 5.92 -6.91 -1.55
C CYS A 71 4.80 -7.67 -2.27
N THR A 72 4.34 -8.80 -1.74
CA THR A 72 3.38 -9.66 -2.44
C THR A 72 1.93 -9.48 -2.00
N LYS A 73 1.69 -9.05 -0.75
CA LYS A 73 0.33 -8.98 -0.19
C LYS A 73 -0.09 -7.57 0.19
N GLN A 74 0.85 -6.74 0.64
CA GLN A 74 0.55 -5.45 1.25
C GLN A 74 1.10 -4.25 0.48
N PHE A 75 1.80 -4.47 -0.64
CA PHE A 75 2.48 -3.40 -1.36
C PHE A 75 1.52 -2.32 -1.83
N GLN A 76 0.31 -2.68 -2.28
CA GLN A 76 -0.68 -1.66 -2.69
C GLN A 76 -1.14 -0.77 -1.54
N LEU A 77 -1.10 -1.27 -0.29
CA LEU A 77 -1.47 -0.50 0.89
C LEU A 77 -0.35 0.46 1.32
N PHE A 78 0.91 0.02 1.19
CA PHE A 78 2.08 0.74 1.69
C PHE A 78 2.94 1.40 0.61
N GLY A 79 2.60 1.22 -0.66
CA GLY A 79 3.38 1.71 -1.79
C GLY A 79 3.55 3.23 -1.77
N GLU A 80 2.52 3.96 -1.33
CA GLU A 80 2.61 5.41 -1.15
C GLU A 80 3.48 5.81 0.05
N CYS A 81 3.59 4.95 1.07
CA CYS A 81 4.48 5.17 2.20
C CYS A 81 5.97 4.99 1.87
N SER A 82 6.29 4.37 0.72
CA SER A 82 7.68 4.30 0.23
C SER A 82 8.32 5.68 0.08
N LYS A 83 7.54 6.66 -0.42
CA LYS A 83 7.98 8.04 -0.62
C LYS A 83 8.15 8.78 0.70
N ALA A 84 7.32 8.47 1.69
CA ALA A 84 7.44 9.02 3.05
C ALA A 84 8.69 8.46 3.74
N ILE A 85 8.89 7.15 3.74
CA ILE A 85 10.11 6.50 4.26
C ILE A 85 11.36 7.04 3.57
N ALA A 86 11.27 7.34 2.27
CA ALA A 86 12.36 7.95 1.52
C ALA A 86 12.74 9.36 2.00
N THR A 87 11.83 10.07 2.65
CA THR A 87 12.01 11.44 3.17
C THR A 87 12.49 11.42 4.61
N SER A 88 11.85 10.65 5.50
CA SER A 88 12.33 10.41 6.85
C SER A 88 11.70 9.16 7.47
N CYS A 89 12.36 8.59 8.48
CA CYS A 89 11.82 7.44 9.20
C CYS A 89 10.53 7.76 9.96
N GLU A 90 10.46 8.94 10.59
CA GLU A 90 9.27 9.40 11.32
C GLU A 90 8.06 9.60 10.40
N SER A 91 8.28 10.17 9.22
CA SER A 91 7.19 10.35 8.23
C SER A 91 6.74 9.01 7.64
N GLY A 92 7.68 8.07 7.45
CA GLY A 92 7.38 6.70 7.08
C GLY A 92 6.51 5.98 8.12
N GLU A 93 6.87 6.07 9.40
CA GLU A 93 6.11 5.49 10.51
C GLU A 93 4.70 6.07 10.60
N LEU A 94 4.57 7.39 10.50
CA LEU A 94 3.27 8.08 10.48
C LEU A 94 2.40 7.62 9.31
N CYS A 95 2.99 7.45 8.12
CA CYS A 95 2.26 6.97 6.95
C CYS A 95 1.74 5.54 7.16
N ILE A 96 2.61 4.63 7.61
CA ILE A 96 2.22 3.23 7.90
C ILE A 96 1.11 3.21 8.95
N LYS A 97 1.26 3.97 10.05
CA LYS A 97 0.27 4.05 11.13
C LYS A 97 -1.09 4.57 10.65
N ASN A 98 -1.10 5.52 9.72
CA ASN A 98 -2.33 6.03 9.13
C ASN A 98 -2.99 5.02 8.19
N GLN A 99 -2.20 4.28 7.39
CA GLN A 99 -2.72 3.23 6.51
C GLN A 99 -3.23 2.00 7.29
N THR A 100 -2.66 1.72 8.46
CA THR A 100 -3.11 0.63 9.34
C THR A 100 -4.15 1.07 10.36
N LYS A 101 -4.58 2.33 10.36
CA LYS A 101 -5.52 2.86 11.36
C LYS A 101 -6.86 2.12 11.26
N GLY A 102 -7.19 1.32 12.28
CA GLY A 102 -8.42 0.52 12.34
C GLY A 102 -8.28 -0.91 11.80
N LEU A 103 -7.09 -1.32 11.35
CA LEU A 103 -6.77 -2.73 11.05
C LEU A 103 -6.17 -3.47 12.25
N PHE A 104 -5.68 -2.73 13.24
CA PHE A 104 -5.12 -3.21 14.50
C PHE A 104 -5.53 -2.28 15.64
#